data_AF-A0A3D4K9G7-F1
#
_entry.id   AF-A0A3D4K9G7-F1
#
_cell.length_a   1.000
_cell.length_b   1.000
_cell.length_c   1.000
_cell.angle_alpha   90.00
_cell.angle_beta   90.00
_cell.angle_gamma   90.00
#
_symmetry.space_group_name_H-M   'P 1'
#
loop_
_entity.id
_entity.type
_entity.pdbx_description
1 polymer ?
#
loop_
_entity_poly.entity_id
_entity_poly.type
_entity_poly.pdbx_seq_one_letter_code
_entity_poly.pdbx_strand_id
1 'polypeptide(L)' 'MAVPKRKTTRMKRGQRRSHLALKTITVSENKTTGEYARPHHISKDGYYNGKQVIIKRVAEEAEEVA' A
#
# COMPACT_ATOMS: atom_id res chain seq x y z
N MET A 1 9.83 26.88 31.11
CA MET A 1 9.06 25.96 30.24
C MET A 1 8.11 26.77 29.38
N ALA A 2 8.03 26.50 28.07
CA ALA A 2 7.06 27.18 27.21
C ALA A 2 5.68 26.52 27.37
N VAL A 3 4.72 27.28 27.89
CA VAL A 3 3.35 26.80 28.12
C VAL A 3 2.40 27.63 27.26
N PRO A 4 1.41 27.02 26.57
CA PRO A 4 0.43 27.80 25.84
C PRO A 4 -0.37 28.69 26.80
N LYS A 5 -0.33 30.00 26.57
CA LYS A 5 -1.08 30.98 27.39
C LYS A 5 -2.60 30.82 27.28
N ARG A 6 -3.11 30.24 26.18
CA ARG A 6 -4.55 30.04 25.93
C ARG A 6 -4.79 28.74 25.15
N LYS A 7 -6.01 28.20 25.29
CA LYS A 7 -6.49 27.06 24.50
C LYS A 7 -6.59 27.45 23.02
N THR A 8 -6.09 26.58 22.13
CA THR A 8 -6.29 26.77 20.69
C THR A 8 -7.74 26.50 20.31
N THR A 9 -8.35 27.40 19.54
CA THR A 9 -9.74 27.26 19.10
C THR A 9 -9.90 26.05 18.16
N ARG A 10 -11.11 25.46 18.14
CA ARG A 10 -11.40 24.30 17.26
C ARG A 10 -11.15 24.64 15.79
N MET A 11 -11.52 25.84 15.34
CA MET A 11 -11.27 26.35 13.99
C MET A 11 -9.78 26.39 13.66
N LYS A 12 -8.95 27.03 14.51
CA LYS A 12 -7.49 27.15 14.27
C LYS A 12 -6.79 25.78 14.29
N ARG A 13 -7.27 24.86 15.13
CA ARG A 13 -6.81 23.46 15.12
C ARG A 13 -7.20 22.75 13.82
N GLY A 14 -8.44 22.92 13.34
CA GLY A 14 -8.92 22.33 12.09
C GLY A 14 -8.13 22.81 10.88
N GLN A 15 -7.96 24.13 10.74
CA GLN A 15 -7.15 24.74 9.68
C GLN A 15 -5.70 24.25 9.73
N ARG A 16 -5.09 24.12 10.91
CA ARG A 16 -3.73 23.56 11.01
C ARG A 16 -3.67 22.09 10.56
N ARG A 17 -4.75 21.33 10.73
CA ARG A 17 -4.84 19.92 10.33
C ARG A 17 -5.39 19.71 8.90
N SER A 18 -5.69 20.78 8.15
CA SER A 18 -6.30 20.69 6.82
C SER A 18 -5.46 19.87 5.84
N HIS A 19 -4.13 19.94 5.97
CA HIS A 19 -3.19 19.24 5.11
C HIS A 19 -2.74 17.88 5.67
N LEU A 20 -3.23 17.46 6.84
CA LEU A 20 -2.87 16.18 7.47
C LEU A 20 -3.73 15.00 6.97
N ALA A 21 -4.12 15.01 5.71
CA ALA A 21 -4.81 13.89 5.08
C ALA A 21 -3.81 12.87 4.54
N LEU A 22 -4.10 11.59 4.72
CA LEU A 22 -3.34 10.52 4.08
C LEU A 22 -3.72 10.44 2.59
N LYS A 23 -2.73 10.22 1.73
CA LYS A 23 -2.95 10.03 0.30
C LYS A 23 -3.26 8.56 0.02
N THR A 24 -4.30 8.31 -0.77
CA THR A 24 -4.62 6.97 -1.27
C THR A 24 -3.60 6.54 -2.32
N ILE A 25 -3.27 5.26 -2.34
CA ILE A 25 -2.39 4.66 -3.36
C ILE A 25 -3.27 4.18 -4.52
N THR A 26 -2.82 4.43 -5.76
CA THR A 26 -3.46 3.87 -6.95
C THR A 26 -3.19 2.37 -7.04
N VAL A 27 -4.25 1.60 -7.25
CA VAL A 27 -4.21 0.15 -7.45
C VAL A 27 -4.89 -0.17 -8.78
N SER A 28 -4.26 -1.03 -9.58
CA SER A 28 -4.76 -1.51 -10.87
C SER A 28 -4.97 -3.01 -10.82
N GLU A 29 -5.99 -3.48 -11.51
CA GLU A 29 -6.21 -4.89 -11.73
C GLU A 29 -5.31 -5.42 -12.86
N ASN A 30 -4.77 -6.62 -12.67
CA ASN A 30 -4.03 -7.34 -13.70
C ASN A 30 -4.98 -8.13 -14.59
N LYS A 31 -4.94 -7.91 -15.91
CA LYS A 31 -5.84 -8.57 -16.87
C LYS A 31 -5.67 -10.09 -16.97
N THR A 32 -4.51 -10.63 -16.60
CA THR A 32 -4.20 -12.05 -16.77
C THR A 32 -4.58 -12.86 -15.53
N THR A 33 -4.35 -12.34 -14.33
CA THR A 33 -4.57 -13.05 -13.07
C THR A 33 -5.73 -12.49 -12.23
N GLY A 34 -6.26 -11.31 -12.59
CA GLY A 34 -7.30 -10.62 -11.82
C GLY A 34 -6.80 -10.03 -10.49
N GLU A 35 -5.51 -10.18 -10.16
CA GLU A 35 -4.95 -9.64 -8.92
C GLU A 35 -4.77 -8.11 -8.96
N TYR A 36 -4.84 -7.51 -7.78
CA TYR A 36 -4.55 -6.10 -7.58
C TYR A 36 -3.05 -5.85 -7.41
N ALA A 37 -2.49 -4.96 -8.24
CA ALA A 37 -1.11 -4.52 -8.16
C ALA A 37 -1.01 -3.00 -8.20
N ARG A 38 0.09 -2.46 -7.66
CA ARG A 38 0.41 -1.04 -7.85
C ARG A 38 0.94 -0.84 -9.28
N PRO A 39 0.68 0.32 -9.92
CA PRO A 39 1.30 0.65 -11.19
C PRO A 39 2.84 0.51 -11.12
N HIS A 40 3.42 -0.09 -12.16
CA HIS A 40 4.87 -0.36 -12.29
C HIS A 40 5.46 -1.29 -11.21
N HIS A 41 4.64 -2.03 -10.47
CA HIS A 41 5.09 -3.07 -9.55
C HIS A 41 4.67 -4.44 -10.04
N ILE A 42 5.40 -5.47 -9.60
CA ILE A 42 5.05 -6.87 -9.86
C ILE A 42 3.89 -7.26 -8.93
N SER A 43 2.93 -8.03 -9.45
CA SER A 43 1.85 -8.61 -8.63
C SER A 43 2.38 -9.61 -7.61
N LYS A 44 1.57 -9.95 -6.60
CA LYS A 44 1.95 -10.96 -5.61
C LYS A 44 2.16 -12.33 -6.24
N ASP A 45 1.40 -12.65 -7.29
CA ASP A 45 1.57 -13.84 -8.12
C ASP A 45 2.86 -13.84 -8.97
N GLY A 46 3.65 -12.77 -8.95
CA GLY A 46 4.90 -12.69 -9.71
C GLY A 46 4.71 -12.28 -11.17
N TYR A 47 3.52 -11.80 -11.55
CA TYR A 47 3.21 -11.32 -12.89
C TYR A 47 3.44 -9.82 -13.06
N TYR A 48 3.99 -9.43 -14.21
CA TYR A 48 4.09 -8.05 -14.66
C TYR A 48 3.87 -7.99 -16.17
N ASN A 49 2.97 -7.10 -16.62
CA ASN A 49 2.60 -6.95 -18.03
C ASN A 49 2.23 -8.28 -18.72
N GLY A 50 1.45 -9.13 -18.04
CA GLY A 50 0.99 -10.43 -18.56
C GLY A 50 2.09 -11.51 -18.67
N LYS A 51 3.32 -11.21 -18.24
CA LYS A 51 4.42 -12.17 -18.19
C LYS A 51 4.70 -12.56 -16.75
N GLN A 52 4.96 -13.84 -16.52
CA GLN A 52 5.47 -14.31 -15.24
C GLN A 52 6.95 -13.93 -15.14
N VAL A 53 7.26 -12.94 -14.29
CA VAL A 53 8.64 -12.44 -14.10
C VAL A 53 9.31 -13.19 -12.98
N ILE A 54 8.57 -13.47 -11.91
CA ILE A 54 9.05 -14.32 -10.82
C ILE A 54 8.54 -15.73 -11.10
N ILE A 55 9.41 -16.56 -11.67
CA ILE A 55 9.20 -18.00 -11.65
C ILE A 55 9.47 -18.41 -10.20
N LYS A 56 8.39 -18.62 -9.43
CA LYS A 56 8.53 -19.43 -8.22
C LYS A 56 9.06 -20.77 -8.70
N ARG A 57 10.35 -21.03 -8.50
CA ARG A 57 10.86 -22.41 -8.58
C ARG A 57 9.93 -23.22 -7.69
N VAL A 58 9.49 -24.36 -8.18
CA VAL A 58 8.54 -25.29 -7.57
C VAL A 58 9.10 -25.91 -6.25
N ALA A 59 9.90 -25.18 -5.46
CA ALA A 59 10.83 -25.75 -4.49
C ALA A 59 10.76 -25.04 -3.12
N GLU A 60 9.87 -25.51 -2.26
CA GLU A 60 10.19 -26.01 -0.91
C GLU A 60 8.96 -26.72 -0.33
N GLU A 61 8.91 -28.04 -0.53
CA GLU A 61 8.52 -29.16 0.36
C GLU A 61 7.85 -28.93 1.76
N ALA A 62 7.14 -27.83 2.05
CA ALA A 62 6.76 -27.48 3.44
C ALA A 62 5.30 -27.76 3.90
N GLU A 63 4.40 -28.33 3.08
CA GLU A 63 3.11 -28.85 3.59
C GLU A 63 2.95 -30.38 3.40
N GLU A 64 3.87 -31.05 2.69
CA GLU A 64 3.78 -32.49 2.40
C GLU A 64 4.67 -33.37 3.31
N VAL A 65 5.35 -32.79 4.31
CA VAL A 65 5.94 -33.56 5.41
C VAL A 65 5.25 -33.17 6.72
N ALA A 66 4.24 -33.97 7.06
CA ALA A 66 3.81 -34.36 8.42
C ALA A 66 3.42 -33.27 9.44
#